data_AF-G2J1K2-F1
#
_entry.id   AF-G2J1K2-F1
#
_cell.length_a   1.000
_cell.length_b   1.000
_cell.length_c   1.000
_cell.angle_alpha   90.00
_cell.angle_beta   90.00
_cell.angle_gamma   90.00
#
_symmetry.space_group_name_H-M   'P 1'
#
loop_
_entity.id
_entity.type
_entity.pdbx_description
1 polymer ?
#
loop_
_entity_poly.entity_id
_entity_poly.type
_entity_poly.pdbx_seq_one_letter_code
_entity_poly.pdbx_strand_id
1 'polypeptide(L)'
;MAHHRCPDALPASLFLTLILAPSVRLQMAGASLVVPAAARQRVYNKVRNCCFGMIAMSPSVITLSHGDALLVVDVQNDFLPGGRLAVGSGDEVVPVLNRYIDVFVAQRLPVYATRDWHPPDHCSFTPQGGAWPAHCIAGSNGAQFAPRLHLPRSTVVVSKAMHSKRDAYSGFDGTRLEHALQRNGVGRLFVGGLATDYCVLNTVRDALKQGFTVCLLVDAIRAVNVDPDDGMRAEGEMCRLGAHPVVFRDLAA
;
A
#
# COMPACT_ATOMS: atom_id res chain seq x y z
N MET A 1 -9.91 -20.29 -44.23
CA MET A 1 -11.11 -20.40 -43.38
C MET A 1 -10.70 -20.98 -42.04
N ALA A 2 -10.83 -20.20 -40.96
CA ALA A 2 -11.11 -20.62 -39.57
C ALA A 2 -10.90 -19.38 -38.68
N HIS A 3 -11.97 -18.60 -38.50
CA HIS A 3 -12.02 -17.53 -37.51
C HIS A 3 -12.12 -18.17 -36.11
N HIS A 4 -11.13 -17.98 -35.24
CA HIS A 4 -11.32 -18.21 -33.82
C HIS A 4 -12.09 -17.03 -33.22
N ARG A 5 -13.38 -17.24 -33.00
CA ARG A 5 -14.24 -16.33 -32.22
C ARG A 5 -13.80 -16.36 -30.76
N CYS A 6 -13.65 -15.17 -30.18
CA CYS A 6 -13.58 -14.97 -28.74
C CYS A 6 -14.92 -15.40 -28.12
N PRO A 7 -14.97 -16.21 -27.05
CA PRO A 7 -16.23 -16.52 -26.39
C PRO A 7 -16.82 -15.25 -25.78
N ASP A 8 -18.13 -15.09 -25.96
CA ASP A 8 -18.93 -13.93 -25.61
C ASP A 8 -18.70 -13.46 -24.16
N ALA A 9 -18.71 -12.14 -23.99
CA ALA A 9 -18.58 -11.45 -22.72
C ALA A 9 -19.61 -11.99 -21.69
N LEU A 10 -19.11 -12.39 -20.51
CA LEU A 10 -19.98 -12.72 -19.39
C LEU A 10 -20.76 -11.47 -18.95
N PRO A 11 -22.08 -11.57 -18.69
CA PRO A 11 -22.88 -10.44 -18.28
C PRO A 11 -22.43 -9.90 -16.92
N ALA A 12 -22.51 -8.58 -16.74
CA ALA A 12 -22.06 -7.85 -15.54
C ALA A 12 -22.68 -8.36 -14.21
N SER A 13 -23.80 -9.09 -14.27
CA SER A 13 -24.43 -9.72 -13.10
C SER A 13 -23.67 -10.91 -12.53
N LEU A 14 -22.83 -11.61 -13.33
CA LEU A 14 -21.97 -12.69 -12.82
C LEU A 14 -20.69 -12.18 -12.15
N PHE A 15 -20.29 -10.93 -12.42
CA PHE A 15 -19.08 -10.33 -11.88
C PHE A 15 -19.19 -9.98 -10.39
N LEU A 16 -20.39 -9.63 -9.92
CA LEU A 16 -20.62 -9.33 -8.50
C LEU A 16 -20.51 -10.58 -7.61
N THR A 17 -20.81 -11.76 -8.16
CA THR A 17 -20.80 -13.03 -7.42
C THR A 17 -19.39 -13.58 -7.21
N LEU A 18 -18.46 -13.32 -8.15
CA LEU A 18 -17.07 -13.77 -8.06
C LEU A 18 -16.20 -12.89 -7.14
N ILE A 19 -16.60 -11.64 -6.90
CA ILE A 19 -15.89 -10.69 -6.03
C ILE A 19 -16.35 -10.80 -4.56
N LEU A 20 -17.53 -11.38 -4.30
CA LEU A 20 -18.13 -11.44 -2.95
C LEU A 20 -18.36 -12.86 -2.38
N ALA A 21 -18.14 -13.93 -3.15
CA ALA A 21 -18.28 -15.30 -2.62
C ALA A 21 -16.93 -15.82 -2.12
N PRO A 22 -16.77 -16.22 -0.84
CA PRO A 22 -15.50 -16.65 -0.28
C PRO A 22 -15.01 -18.03 -0.80
N SER A 23 -15.70 -18.65 -1.77
CA SER A 23 -15.31 -19.92 -2.39
C SER A 23 -16.13 -20.20 -3.66
N VAL A 24 -15.49 -20.15 -4.83
CA VAL A 24 -16.00 -20.89 -6.01
C VAL A 24 -15.25 -22.20 -6.10
N ARG A 25 -15.93 -23.30 -5.77
CA ARG A 25 -15.45 -24.66 -6.07
C ARG A 25 -15.62 -24.89 -7.57
N LEU A 26 -14.54 -24.76 -8.35
CA LEU A 26 -14.51 -25.34 -9.68
C LEU A 26 -14.24 -26.84 -9.55
N GLN A 27 -15.31 -27.62 -9.69
CA GLN A 27 -15.23 -29.07 -9.69
C GLN A 27 -14.90 -29.51 -11.12
N MET A 28 -13.61 -29.75 -11.38
CA MET A 28 -13.15 -30.44 -12.58
C MET A 28 -12.45 -31.73 -12.14
N ALA A 29 -13.09 -32.85 -12.47
CA ALA A 29 -12.50 -34.19 -12.52
C ALA A 29 -11.54 -34.60 -11.37
N GLY A 30 -12.05 -34.65 -10.14
CA GLY A 30 -11.56 -35.62 -9.14
C GLY A 30 -10.17 -35.44 -8.54
N ALA A 31 -9.45 -34.34 -8.78
CA ALA A 31 -8.16 -34.06 -8.13
C ALA A 31 -8.22 -32.74 -7.33
N SER A 32 -7.93 -32.81 -6.03
CA SER A 32 -7.72 -31.60 -5.22
C SER A 32 -6.32 -31.05 -5.53
N LEU A 33 -6.24 -30.06 -6.41
CA LEU A 33 -5.02 -29.30 -6.61
C LEU A 33 -4.95 -28.18 -5.57
N VAL A 34 -4.07 -28.36 -4.57
CA VAL A 34 -3.63 -27.24 -3.73
C VAL A 34 -2.75 -26.34 -4.60
N VAL A 35 -3.30 -25.23 -5.07
CA VAL A 35 -2.50 -24.21 -5.77
C VAL A 35 -1.56 -23.57 -4.73
N PRO A 36 -0.22 -23.64 -4.92
CA PRO A 36 0.74 -23.04 -3.99
C PRO A 36 0.46 -21.55 -3.78
N ALA A 37 0.68 -21.03 -2.57
CA ALA A 37 0.45 -19.61 -2.25
C ALA A 37 1.16 -18.66 -3.23
N ALA A 38 2.36 -19.02 -3.68
CA ALA A 38 3.10 -18.28 -4.70
C ALA A 38 2.42 -18.26 -6.09
N ALA A 39 1.69 -19.32 -6.46
CA ALA A 39 0.92 -19.36 -7.69
C ALA A 39 -0.39 -18.57 -7.55
N ARG A 40 -1.01 -18.56 -6.37
CA ARG A 40 -2.14 -17.67 -6.04
C ARG A 40 -1.76 -16.20 -6.07
N GLN A 41 -0.60 -15.82 -5.51
CA GLN A 41 -0.08 -14.45 -5.59
C GLN A 41 0.21 -14.01 -7.02
N ARG A 42 0.75 -14.90 -7.88
CA ARG A 42 0.96 -14.61 -9.30
C ARG A 42 -0.36 -14.44 -10.07
N VAL A 43 -1.34 -15.30 -9.81
CA VAL A 43 -2.68 -15.18 -10.40
C VAL A 43 -3.37 -13.92 -9.89
N TYR A 44 -3.26 -13.60 -8.60
CA TYR A 44 -3.73 -12.35 -8.02
C TYR A 44 -3.08 -11.13 -8.69
N ASN A 45 -1.75 -11.05 -8.79
CA ASN A 45 -1.08 -9.94 -9.48
C ASN A 45 -1.52 -9.82 -10.94
N LYS A 46 -1.79 -10.94 -11.62
CA LYS A 46 -2.28 -10.99 -13.00
C LYS A 46 -3.74 -10.54 -13.11
N VAL A 47 -4.62 -10.99 -12.21
CA VAL A 47 -6.04 -10.62 -12.13
C VAL A 47 -6.19 -9.17 -11.69
N ARG A 48 -5.41 -8.70 -10.72
CA ARG A 48 -5.32 -7.30 -10.27
C ARG A 48 -4.97 -6.36 -11.42
N ASN A 49 -3.95 -6.71 -12.20
CA ASN A 49 -3.58 -5.95 -13.40
C ASN A 49 -4.67 -5.96 -14.49
N CYS A 50 -5.46 -7.05 -14.60
CA CYS A 50 -6.58 -7.14 -15.54
C CYS A 50 -7.86 -6.41 -15.06
N CYS A 51 -8.26 -6.55 -13.79
CA CYS A 51 -9.49 -5.99 -13.24
C CYS A 51 -9.40 -4.46 -13.08
N PHE A 52 -8.24 -3.93 -12.67
CA PHE A 52 -8.00 -2.48 -12.77
C PHE A 52 -7.85 -2.00 -14.22
N GLY A 53 -7.51 -2.89 -15.15
CA GLY A 53 -7.53 -2.60 -16.59
C GLY A 53 -8.94 -2.54 -17.19
N MET A 54 -9.96 -3.12 -16.55
CA MET A 54 -11.34 -3.20 -17.08
C MET A 54 -12.32 -2.19 -16.48
N ILE A 55 -11.98 -1.52 -15.37
CA ILE A 55 -12.67 -0.30 -14.88
C ILE A 55 -11.96 0.95 -15.44
N ALA A 56 -11.39 0.84 -16.63
CA ALA A 56 -10.82 1.96 -17.35
C ALA A 56 -11.97 2.81 -17.94
N MET A 57 -12.55 3.67 -17.09
CA MET A 57 -12.94 4.98 -17.59
C MET A 57 -11.70 5.56 -18.28
N SER A 58 -11.86 6.09 -19.50
CA SER A 58 -10.80 6.62 -20.37
C SER A 58 -9.60 7.14 -19.58
N PRO A 59 -8.33 6.72 -19.86
CA PRO A 59 -7.19 7.05 -19.02
C PRO A 59 -7.00 8.56 -19.03
N SER A 60 -7.56 9.20 -18.00
CA SER A 60 -7.41 10.61 -17.77
C SER A 60 -6.05 10.72 -17.11
N VAL A 61 -5.06 11.11 -17.91
CA VAL A 61 -3.70 11.32 -17.43
C VAL A 61 -3.75 12.25 -16.21
N ILE A 62 -3.26 11.76 -15.08
CA ILE A 62 -3.19 12.50 -13.82
C ILE A 62 -2.05 13.48 -13.93
N THR A 63 -2.39 14.76 -14.03
CA THR A 63 -1.42 15.84 -13.95
C THR A 63 -1.20 16.19 -12.48
N LEU A 64 0.06 16.19 -12.05
CA LEU A 64 0.42 16.67 -10.73
C LEU A 64 0.37 18.20 -10.69
N SER A 65 -0.04 18.76 -9.56
CA SER A 65 -0.19 20.20 -9.39
C SER A 65 0.13 20.64 -7.97
N HIS A 66 0.16 21.95 -7.75
CA HIS A 66 0.29 22.51 -6.42
C HIS A 66 -0.83 21.99 -5.50
N GLY A 67 -0.45 21.56 -4.29
CA GLY A 67 -1.36 20.93 -3.33
C GLY A 67 -1.34 19.40 -3.38
N ASP A 68 -0.54 18.80 -4.25
CA ASP A 68 -0.23 17.37 -4.23
C ASP A 68 0.96 17.06 -3.31
N ALA A 69 0.92 15.92 -2.62
CA ALA A 69 2.07 15.40 -1.90
C ALA A 69 2.17 13.87 -2.03
N LEU A 70 3.41 13.37 -2.02
CA LEU A 70 3.69 11.94 -1.94
C LEU A 70 3.91 11.55 -0.47
N LEU A 71 3.26 10.48 -0.03
CA LEU A 71 3.42 9.88 1.29
C LEU A 71 3.91 8.44 1.16
N VAL A 72 5.17 8.23 1.53
CA VAL A 72 5.82 6.91 1.56
C VAL A 72 5.68 6.32 2.96
N VAL A 73 4.92 5.24 3.07
CA VAL A 73 4.59 4.62 4.36
C VAL A 73 5.59 3.52 4.70
N ASP A 74 6.33 3.69 5.79
CA ASP A 74 7.08 2.65 6.53
C ASP A 74 7.95 1.70 5.67
N VAL A 75 8.65 2.22 4.67
CA VAL A 75 9.59 1.42 3.85
C VAL A 75 10.93 1.29 4.57
N GLN A 76 10.93 0.54 5.68
CA GLN A 76 12.06 0.33 6.59
C GLN A 76 12.62 -1.09 6.49
N ASN A 77 13.87 -1.26 6.90
CA ASN A 77 14.61 -2.52 6.80
C ASN A 77 13.89 -3.70 7.45
N ASP A 78 13.29 -3.51 8.62
CA ASP A 78 12.59 -4.60 9.32
C ASP A 78 11.33 -5.09 8.58
N PHE A 79 10.75 -4.28 7.71
CA PHE A 79 9.61 -4.64 6.88
C PHE A 79 9.99 -5.22 5.52
N LEU A 80 11.28 -5.23 5.16
CA LEU A 80 11.78 -5.83 3.92
C LEU A 80 12.16 -7.31 4.12
N PRO A 81 12.29 -8.10 3.03
CA PRO A 81 12.80 -9.47 3.12
C PRO A 81 14.12 -9.56 3.87
N GLY A 82 14.17 -10.43 4.89
CA GLY A 82 15.30 -10.58 5.81
C GLY A 82 15.22 -9.70 7.07
N GLY A 83 14.26 -8.78 7.14
CA GLY A 83 13.95 -7.97 8.31
C GLY A 83 13.17 -8.75 9.40
N ARG A 84 13.00 -8.12 10.58
CA ARG A 84 12.34 -8.75 11.73
C ARG A 84 10.85 -8.99 11.56
N LEU A 85 10.18 -8.18 10.74
CA LEU A 85 8.74 -8.25 10.45
C LEU A 85 8.52 -8.11 8.93
N ALA A 86 9.22 -8.94 8.17
CA ALA A 86 9.28 -8.84 6.72
C ALA A 86 7.91 -8.98 6.05
N VAL A 87 7.59 -8.04 5.17
CA VAL A 87 6.48 -8.14 4.22
C VAL A 87 6.97 -8.96 3.01
N GLY A 88 6.18 -9.96 2.60
CA GLY A 88 6.51 -10.81 1.45
C GLY A 88 6.68 -9.99 0.17
N SER A 89 7.83 -10.11 -0.50
CA SER A 89 8.19 -9.26 -1.66
C SER A 89 8.08 -7.76 -1.39
N GLY A 90 8.22 -7.33 -0.13
CA GLY A 90 8.09 -5.93 0.28
C GLY A 90 9.09 -5.00 -0.39
N ASP A 91 10.25 -5.50 -0.81
CA ASP A 91 11.29 -4.73 -1.51
C ASP A 91 10.91 -4.36 -2.95
N GLU A 92 9.92 -5.02 -3.56
CA GLU A 92 9.43 -4.70 -4.91
C GLU A 92 8.79 -3.31 -4.99
N VAL A 93 8.32 -2.74 -3.86
CA VAL A 93 7.76 -1.38 -3.85
C VAL A 93 8.84 -0.31 -4.04
N VAL A 94 10.09 -0.58 -3.65
CA VAL A 94 11.19 0.40 -3.64
C VAL A 94 11.46 1.00 -5.03
N PRO A 95 11.70 0.20 -6.10
CA PRO A 95 11.94 0.77 -7.42
C PRO A 95 10.72 1.53 -7.99
N VAL A 96 9.50 1.13 -7.64
CA VAL A 96 8.28 1.82 -8.09
C VAL A 96 8.13 3.16 -7.37
N LEU A 97 8.31 3.18 -6.04
CA LEU A 97 8.27 4.40 -5.23
C LEU A 97 9.36 5.38 -5.64
N ASN A 98 10.56 4.91 -5.98
CA ASN A 98 11.62 5.80 -6.48
C ASN A 98 11.18 6.57 -7.73
N ARG A 99 10.46 5.92 -8.67
CA ARG A 99 9.91 6.62 -9.84
C ARG A 99 8.90 7.70 -9.44
N TYR A 100 8.02 7.40 -8.49
CA TYR A 100 7.09 8.41 -7.96
C TYR A 100 7.84 9.56 -7.30
N ILE A 101 8.84 9.26 -6.46
CA ILE A 101 9.68 10.27 -5.81
C ILE A 101 10.34 11.17 -6.87
N ASP A 102 10.91 10.59 -7.93
CA ASP A 102 11.57 11.33 -9.00
C ASP A 102 10.63 12.35 -9.67
N VAL A 103 9.39 11.93 -9.98
CA VAL A 103 8.38 12.82 -10.58
C VAL A 103 7.93 13.91 -9.61
N PHE A 104 7.69 13.59 -8.34
CA PHE A 104 7.33 14.59 -7.32
C PHE A 104 8.46 15.60 -7.11
N VAL A 105 9.71 15.15 -7.07
CA VAL A 105 10.89 16.02 -6.95
C VAL A 105 11.04 16.91 -8.18
N ALA A 106 10.87 16.35 -9.40
CA ALA A 106 10.95 17.11 -10.64
C ALA A 106 9.90 18.23 -10.69
N GLN A 107 8.71 17.98 -10.17
CA GLN A 107 7.62 18.96 -10.07
C GLN A 107 7.71 19.86 -8.83
N ARG A 108 8.77 19.72 -8.02
CA ARG A 108 8.99 20.48 -6.77
C ARG A 108 7.85 20.30 -5.75
N LEU A 109 7.25 19.12 -5.74
CA LEU A 109 6.18 18.75 -4.82
C LEU A 109 6.75 18.05 -3.57
N PRO A 110 6.12 18.23 -2.40
CA PRO A 110 6.64 17.71 -1.16
C PRO A 110 6.51 16.17 -1.08
N VAL A 111 7.53 15.57 -0.49
CA VAL A 111 7.59 14.13 -0.16
C VAL A 111 7.62 13.98 1.35
N TYR A 112 6.73 13.13 1.86
CA TYR A 112 6.64 12.73 3.25
C TYR A 112 6.98 11.25 3.37
N ALA A 113 7.60 10.87 4.48
CA ALA A 113 7.84 9.47 4.79
C ALA A 113 7.48 9.18 6.24
N THR A 114 6.64 8.19 6.49
CA THR A 114 6.43 7.69 7.85
C THR A 114 7.43 6.61 8.18
N ARG A 115 7.70 6.45 9.47
CA ARG A 115 8.44 5.31 9.99
C ARG A 115 7.89 4.89 11.35
N ASP A 116 7.84 3.59 11.58
CA ASP A 116 7.76 3.06 12.94
C ASP A 116 9.06 3.34 13.68
N TRP A 117 8.92 3.79 14.92
CA TRP A 117 10.03 4.28 15.72
C TRP A 117 9.86 3.93 17.20
N HIS A 118 9.80 2.64 17.46
CA HIS A 118 9.42 2.09 18.74
C HIS A 118 10.55 2.17 19.78
N PRO A 119 10.24 2.39 21.07
CA PRO A 119 11.18 2.07 22.14
C PRO A 119 11.36 0.54 22.27
N PRO A 120 12.47 0.05 22.87
CA PRO A 120 12.72 -1.40 22.98
C PRO A 120 11.67 -2.19 23.78
N ASP A 121 10.92 -1.53 24.66
CA ASP A 121 9.88 -2.08 25.54
C ASP A 121 8.46 -1.76 25.04
N HIS A 122 8.28 -1.54 23.74
CA HIS A 122 6.99 -1.14 23.17
C HIS A 122 5.89 -2.21 23.34
N CYS A 123 4.67 -1.78 23.66
CA CYS A 123 3.54 -2.65 24.00
C CYS A 123 3.08 -3.56 22.86
N SER A 124 3.39 -3.22 21.60
CA SER A 124 3.01 -4.04 20.45
C SER A 124 3.90 -5.28 20.29
N PHE A 125 5.03 -5.35 21.02
CA PHE A 125 5.98 -6.44 20.89
C PHE A 125 5.59 -7.67 21.73
N THR A 126 5.90 -8.87 21.22
CA THR A 126 5.60 -10.16 21.86
C THR A 126 6.15 -10.28 23.29
N PRO A 127 7.38 -9.81 23.62
CA PRO A 127 7.86 -9.83 25.01
C PRO A 127 7.02 -8.97 25.97
N GLN A 128 6.23 -8.02 25.46
CA GLN A 128 5.31 -7.17 26.21
C GLN A 128 3.85 -7.67 26.12
N GLY A 129 3.61 -8.82 25.48
CA GLY A 129 2.28 -9.38 25.26
C GLY A 129 1.57 -8.89 24.00
N GLY A 130 2.25 -8.12 23.15
CA GLY A 130 1.73 -7.67 21.86
C GLY A 130 1.84 -8.71 20.73
N ALA A 131 1.28 -8.36 19.57
CA ALA A 131 1.15 -9.28 18.44
C ALA A 131 2.42 -9.45 17.60
N TRP A 132 3.39 -8.53 17.71
CA TRP A 132 4.49 -8.43 16.75
C TRP A 132 5.84 -8.81 17.37
N PRO A 133 6.78 -9.40 16.62
CA PRO A 133 8.17 -9.46 17.08
C PRO A 133 8.70 -8.04 17.30
N ALA A 134 9.74 -7.88 18.13
CA ALA A 134 10.41 -6.60 18.25
C ALA A 134 10.99 -6.16 16.89
N HIS A 135 10.58 -4.99 16.41
CA HIS A 135 10.91 -4.45 15.09
C HIS A 135 10.99 -2.92 15.18
N CYS A 136 11.63 -2.29 14.19
CA CYS A 136 11.71 -0.84 14.03
C CYS A 136 12.09 -0.10 15.32
N ILE A 137 12.96 -0.71 16.14
CA ILE A 137 13.44 -0.12 17.39
C ILE A 137 14.23 1.14 17.06
N ALA A 138 13.89 2.25 17.71
CA ALA A 138 14.51 3.55 17.52
C ALA A 138 16.05 3.46 17.54
N GLY A 139 16.68 3.97 16.48
CA GLY A 139 18.14 4.00 16.30
C GLY A 139 18.77 2.68 15.82
N SER A 140 18.01 1.60 15.73
CA SER A 140 18.49 0.34 15.16
C SER A 140 18.64 0.39 13.64
N ASN A 141 19.38 -0.57 13.08
CA ASN A 141 19.43 -0.78 11.63
C ASN A 141 18.03 -1.10 11.05
N GLY A 142 17.26 -1.94 11.74
CA GLY A 142 15.92 -2.34 11.33
C GLY A 142 14.95 -1.17 11.15
N ALA A 143 15.12 -0.10 11.94
CA ALA A 143 14.30 1.10 11.86
C ALA A 143 14.75 2.10 10.78
N GLN A 144 15.89 1.88 10.12
CA GLN A 144 16.30 2.75 9.01
C GLN A 144 15.45 2.50 7.78
N PHE A 145 15.26 3.54 6.96
CA PHE A 145 14.65 3.38 5.64
C PHE A 145 15.49 2.44 4.78
N ALA A 146 14.81 1.77 3.84
CA ALA A 146 15.46 0.87 2.89
C ALA A 146 16.64 1.57 2.17
N PRO A 147 17.84 0.96 2.11
CA PRO A 147 19.03 1.60 1.54
C PRO A 147 18.88 2.07 0.09
N ARG A 148 17.99 1.44 -0.69
CA ARG A 148 17.73 1.76 -2.09
C ARG A 148 16.51 2.67 -2.28
N LEU A 149 15.89 3.16 -1.21
CA LEU A 149 14.81 4.14 -1.28
C LEU A 149 15.44 5.54 -1.32
N HIS A 150 15.27 6.24 -2.44
CA HIS A 150 15.96 7.51 -2.71
C HIS A 150 15.17 8.71 -2.19
N LEU A 151 14.93 8.76 -0.87
CA LEU A 151 14.25 9.90 -0.26
C LEU A 151 15.09 11.18 -0.44
N PRO A 152 14.53 12.29 -0.98
CA PRO A 152 15.26 13.55 -1.05
C PRO A 152 15.56 14.10 0.35
N ARG A 153 16.61 14.90 0.48
CA ARG A 153 16.97 15.54 1.77
C ARG A 153 15.86 16.42 2.33
N SER A 154 14.97 16.93 1.48
CA SER A 154 13.81 17.73 1.86
C SER A 154 12.62 16.90 2.37
N THR A 155 12.71 15.55 2.38
CA THR A 155 11.63 14.70 2.87
C THR A 155 11.29 15.02 4.32
N VAL A 156 10.00 15.23 4.57
CA VAL A 156 9.47 15.37 5.93
C VAL A 156 9.28 13.98 6.51
N VAL A 157 10.14 13.60 7.46
CA VAL A 157 10.05 12.30 8.15
C VAL A 157 9.12 12.41 9.36
N VAL A 158 8.12 11.54 9.41
CA VAL A 158 7.15 11.43 10.51
C VAL A 158 7.41 10.12 11.26
N SER A 159 7.78 10.22 12.54
CA SER A 159 7.97 9.05 13.40
C SER A 159 6.69 8.79 14.19
N LYS A 160 6.18 7.55 14.15
CA LYS A 160 4.98 7.13 14.90
C LYS A 160 5.33 6.06 15.95
N ALA A 161 4.37 5.77 16.83
CA ALA A 161 4.46 4.74 17.87
C ALA A 161 5.70 4.85 18.79
N MET A 162 6.06 6.08 19.16
CA MET A 162 7.25 6.39 19.98
C MET A 162 7.04 6.19 21.49
N HIS A 163 5.82 5.90 21.94
CA HIS A 163 5.49 5.73 23.36
C HIS A 163 5.33 4.26 23.69
N SER A 164 6.01 3.77 24.74
CA SER A 164 6.05 2.33 25.06
C SER A 164 4.69 1.69 25.35
N LYS A 165 3.66 2.49 25.68
CA LYS A 165 2.31 2.01 26.04
C LYS A 165 1.24 2.29 24.99
N ARG A 166 1.61 2.86 23.83
CA ARG A 166 0.65 3.23 22.79
C ARG A 166 1.23 2.95 21.41
N ASP A 167 0.61 2.00 20.73
CA ASP A 167 0.88 1.70 19.34
C ASP A 167 0.18 2.70 18.40
N ALA A 168 0.64 2.78 17.15
CA ALA A 168 0.06 3.63 16.11
C ALA A 168 0.34 3.05 14.71
N TYR A 169 -0.70 2.55 14.03
CA TYR A 169 -0.59 2.13 12.62
C TYR A 169 -0.63 3.32 11.66
N SER A 170 -1.53 4.27 11.89
CA SER A 170 -1.73 5.42 11.02
C SER A 170 -0.60 6.43 11.16
N GLY A 171 -0.11 6.96 10.04
CA GLY A 171 0.82 8.09 10.03
C GLY A 171 0.26 9.36 10.67
N PHE A 172 -1.06 9.43 10.90
CA PHE A 172 -1.73 10.55 11.56
C PHE A 172 -1.86 10.37 13.08
N ASP A 173 -1.84 9.13 13.57
CA ASP A 173 -2.15 8.84 14.98
C ASP A 173 -1.02 9.27 15.92
N GLY A 174 -1.29 10.31 16.74
CA GLY A 174 -0.31 10.85 17.68
C GLY A 174 0.87 11.56 17.02
N THR A 175 0.77 11.93 15.74
CA THR A 175 1.84 12.62 15.00
C THR A 175 1.45 14.04 14.61
N ARG A 176 2.36 14.76 13.94
CA ARG A 176 2.11 16.09 13.36
C ARG A 176 1.93 16.05 11.84
N LEU A 177 1.63 14.88 11.26
CA LEU A 177 1.50 14.72 9.80
C LEU A 177 0.43 15.66 9.23
N GLU A 178 -0.78 15.65 9.78
CA GLU A 178 -1.87 16.53 9.33
C GLU A 178 -1.46 18.00 9.31
N HIS A 179 -0.92 18.49 10.42
CA HIS A 179 -0.47 19.87 10.54
C HIS A 179 0.69 20.19 9.58
N ALA A 180 1.54 19.23 9.25
CA ALA A 180 2.59 19.41 8.25
C ALA A 180 2.01 19.49 6.83
N LEU A 181 1.03 18.65 6.51
CA LEU A 181 0.32 18.66 5.23
C LEU A 181 -0.47 19.96 5.02
N GLN A 182 -1.27 20.36 6.01
CA GLN A 182 -2.08 21.58 5.96
C GLN A 182 -1.22 22.85 5.81
N ARG A 183 -0.10 22.94 6.54
CA ARG A 183 0.82 24.08 6.41
C ARG A 183 1.46 24.20 5.02
N ASN A 184 1.57 23.09 4.29
CA ASN A 184 2.06 23.08 2.91
C ASN A 184 0.93 23.14 1.86
N GLY A 185 -0.31 23.44 2.29
CA GLY A 185 -1.46 23.57 1.39
C GLY A 185 -1.82 22.28 0.65
N VAL A 186 -1.47 21.12 1.22
CA VAL A 186 -1.75 19.83 0.60
C VAL A 186 -3.26 19.52 0.68
N GLY A 187 -3.86 19.20 -0.45
CA GLY A 187 -5.25 18.75 -0.56
C GLY A 187 -5.40 17.35 -1.17
N ARG A 188 -4.36 16.84 -1.86
CA ARG A 188 -4.36 15.50 -2.47
C ARG A 188 -3.08 14.73 -2.11
N LEU A 189 -3.25 13.52 -1.60
CA LEU A 189 -2.18 12.64 -1.15
C LEU A 189 -2.04 11.43 -2.05
N PHE A 190 -0.83 11.18 -2.53
CA PHE A 190 -0.45 9.96 -3.23
C PHE A 190 0.22 9.04 -2.21
N VAL A 191 -0.41 7.92 -1.89
CA VAL A 191 0.00 7.06 -0.77
C VAL A 191 0.46 5.71 -1.28
N GLY A 192 1.70 5.34 -0.95
CA GLY A 192 2.28 4.02 -1.23
C GLY A 192 3.22 3.60 -0.10
N GLY A 193 3.73 2.37 -0.13
CA GLY A 193 4.60 1.82 0.90
C GLY A 193 4.07 0.54 1.55
N LEU A 194 4.39 0.34 2.82
CA LEU A 194 4.15 -0.90 3.55
C LEU A 194 3.43 -0.65 4.88
N ALA A 195 2.64 -1.58 5.40
CA ALA A 195 1.98 -2.67 4.68
C ALA A 195 0.56 -2.24 4.24
N THR A 196 0.10 -2.74 3.10
CA THR A 196 -1.22 -2.45 2.50
C THR A 196 -2.36 -2.59 3.50
N ASP A 197 -2.35 -3.67 4.27
CA ASP A 197 -3.38 -4.14 5.21
C ASP A 197 -3.26 -3.57 6.62
N TYR A 198 -2.19 -2.82 6.91
CA TYR A 198 -1.95 -2.20 8.22
C TYR A 198 -1.72 -0.70 8.09
N CYS A 199 -0.46 -0.25 8.05
CA CYS A 199 -0.11 1.16 8.11
C CYS A 199 -0.65 1.95 6.91
N VAL A 200 -0.63 1.38 5.70
CA VAL A 200 -1.20 2.03 4.51
C VAL A 200 -2.72 2.17 4.66
N LEU A 201 -3.43 1.09 4.97
CA LEU A 201 -4.90 1.12 5.19
C LEU A 201 -5.31 2.16 6.22
N ASN A 202 -4.68 2.15 7.40
CA ASN A 202 -5.05 3.06 8.49
C ASN A 202 -4.67 4.51 8.16
N THR A 203 -3.53 4.74 7.52
CA THR A 203 -3.13 6.07 7.05
C THR A 203 -4.10 6.62 6.00
N VAL A 204 -4.53 5.79 5.04
CA VAL A 204 -5.50 6.19 4.01
C VAL A 204 -6.87 6.47 4.63
N ARG A 205 -7.36 5.63 5.55
CA ARG A 205 -8.60 5.86 6.28
C ARG A 205 -8.58 7.22 6.99
N ASP A 206 -7.51 7.55 7.69
CA ASP A 206 -7.43 8.82 8.40
C ASP A 206 -7.23 10.00 7.46
N ALA A 207 -6.45 9.87 6.40
CA ALA A 207 -6.35 10.91 5.37
C ALA A 207 -7.72 11.27 4.77
N LEU A 208 -8.53 10.27 4.44
CA LEU A 208 -9.89 10.48 3.93
C LEU A 208 -10.79 11.16 4.97
N LYS A 209 -10.73 10.75 6.25
CA LYS A 209 -11.49 11.40 7.34
C LYS A 209 -11.10 12.86 7.53
N GLN A 210 -9.82 13.20 7.37
CA GLN A 210 -9.33 14.58 7.44
C GLN A 210 -9.63 15.40 6.16
N GLY A 211 -10.32 14.80 5.18
CA GLY A 211 -10.78 15.50 3.98
C GLY A 211 -9.75 15.59 2.84
N PHE A 212 -8.62 14.86 2.92
CA PHE A 212 -7.68 14.79 1.81
C PHE A 212 -8.27 13.93 0.69
N THR A 213 -8.09 14.36 -0.56
CA THR A 213 -8.25 13.46 -1.70
C THR A 213 -7.11 12.44 -1.66
N VAL A 214 -7.41 11.14 -1.68
CA VAL A 214 -6.36 10.12 -1.66
C VAL A 214 -6.26 9.42 -3.01
N CYS A 215 -5.06 9.38 -3.56
CA CYS A 215 -4.63 8.53 -4.66
C CYS A 215 -3.82 7.35 -4.09
N LEU A 216 -4.39 6.16 -4.07
CA LEU A 216 -3.72 4.94 -3.61
C LEU A 216 -2.83 4.39 -4.72
N LEU A 217 -1.51 4.35 -4.49
CA LEU A 217 -0.53 3.87 -5.46
C LEU A 217 -0.50 2.34 -5.46
N VAL A 218 -1.46 1.71 -6.16
CA VAL A 218 -1.66 0.26 -6.07
C VAL A 218 -0.48 -0.55 -6.61
N ASP A 219 0.33 -0.02 -7.52
CA ASP A 219 1.59 -0.66 -7.95
C ASP A 219 2.76 -0.50 -6.98
N ALA A 220 2.62 0.35 -5.95
CA ALA A 220 3.66 0.69 -4.98
C ALA A 220 3.30 0.30 -3.54
N ILE A 221 2.48 -0.73 -3.35
CA ILE A 221 2.07 -1.27 -2.03
C ILE A 221 2.21 -2.79 -1.97
N ARG A 222 2.47 -3.34 -0.78
CA ARG A 222 2.46 -4.79 -0.49
C ARG A 222 1.87 -5.05 0.90
N ALA A 223 1.10 -6.13 1.01
CA ALA A 223 0.43 -6.55 2.23
C ALA A 223 1.26 -7.56 3.02
N VAL A 224 1.11 -7.59 4.34
CA VAL A 224 1.62 -8.68 5.18
C VAL A 224 0.88 -9.97 4.82
N ASN A 225 -0.45 -9.90 4.66
CA ASN A 225 -1.33 -11.06 4.46
C ASN A 225 -1.13 -12.12 5.54
N VAL A 226 -1.31 -11.72 6.81
CA VAL A 226 -1.35 -12.68 7.92
C VAL A 226 -2.45 -13.70 7.65
N ASP A 227 -3.63 -13.23 7.24
CA ASP A 227 -4.67 -14.06 6.66
C ASP A 227 -4.68 -13.94 5.12
N PRO A 228 -5.10 -15.00 4.41
CA PRO A 228 -5.29 -14.93 2.96
C PRO A 228 -6.17 -13.75 2.56
N ASP A 229 -5.71 -13.02 1.55
CA ASP A 229 -6.43 -11.91 0.90
C ASP A 229 -6.65 -10.65 1.76
N ASP A 230 -5.96 -10.47 2.89
CA ASP A 230 -6.02 -9.22 3.69
C ASP A 230 -5.72 -7.99 2.84
N GLY A 231 -4.66 -8.04 2.03
CA GLY A 231 -4.27 -6.97 1.12
C GLY A 231 -5.36 -6.63 0.11
N MET A 232 -6.03 -7.65 -0.45
CA MET A 232 -7.17 -7.44 -1.36
C MET A 232 -8.33 -6.75 -0.66
N ARG A 233 -8.67 -7.20 0.55
CA ARG A 233 -9.75 -6.60 1.34
C ARG A 233 -9.42 -5.15 1.69
N ALA A 234 -8.17 -4.88 2.07
CA ALA A 234 -7.68 -3.55 2.38
C ALA A 234 -7.72 -2.60 1.17
N GLU A 235 -7.24 -3.03 -0.01
CA GLU A 235 -7.36 -2.27 -1.26
C GLU A 235 -8.84 -1.94 -1.58
N GLY A 236 -9.69 -2.97 -1.57
CA GLY A 236 -11.13 -2.80 -1.83
C GLY A 236 -11.82 -1.89 -0.82
N GLU A 237 -11.40 -1.92 0.44
CA GLU A 237 -11.92 -1.02 1.45
C GLU A 237 -11.48 0.43 1.25
N MET A 238 -10.19 0.69 1.02
CA MET A 238 -9.70 2.03 0.75
C MET A 238 -10.44 2.66 -0.42
N CYS A 239 -10.66 1.90 -1.51
CA CYS A 239 -11.43 2.36 -2.66
C CYS A 239 -12.90 2.64 -2.30
N ARG A 240 -13.55 1.77 -1.51
CA ARG A 240 -14.94 1.98 -1.06
C ARG A 240 -15.11 3.23 -0.20
N LEU A 241 -14.07 3.59 0.56
CA LEU A 241 -14.03 4.81 1.37
C LEU A 241 -13.71 6.08 0.56
N GLY A 242 -13.37 5.95 -0.72
CA GLY A 242 -13.15 7.08 -1.63
C GLY A 242 -11.69 7.28 -2.07
N ALA A 243 -10.76 6.38 -1.73
CA ALA A 243 -9.43 6.42 -2.32
C ALA A 243 -9.47 6.07 -3.81
N HIS A 244 -8.74 6.82 -4.62
CA HIS A 244 -8.65 6.60 -6.06
C HIS A 244 -7.45 5.70 -6.36
N PRO A 245 -7.64 4.51 -6.91
CA PRO A 245 -6.54 3.63 -7.28
C PRO A 245 -5.76 4.23 -8.47
N VAL A 246 -4.44 4.30 -8.34
CA VAL A 246 -3.52 4.88 -9.33
C VAL A 246 -2.33 3.96 -9.52
N VAL A 247 -1.87 3.81 -10.76
CA VAL A 247 -0.58 3.21 -11.10
C VAL A 247 0.33 4.23 -11.77
N PHE A 248 1.63 3.96 -11.85
CA PHE A 248 2.61 4.97 -12.24
C PHE A 248 2.36 5.50 -13.66
N ARG A 249 1.90 4.63 -14.57
CA ARG A 249 1.58 4.99 -15.96
C ARG A 249 0.44 6.00 -16.09
N ASP A 250 -0.35 6.21 -15.03
CA ASP A 250 -1.46 7.16 -15.05
C ASP A 250 -0.96 8.60 -14.85
N LEU A 251 0.26 8.82 -14.35
CA LEU A 251 0.83 10.16 -14.17
C LEU A 251 1.34 10.72 -15.50
N ALA A 252 1.06 11.99 -15.76
CA ALA A 252 1.81 12.78 -16.76
C ALA A 252 3.24 12.96 -16.24
N ALA A 253 4.14 12.08 -16.67
CA ALA A 253 5.58 12.18 -16.41
C ALA A 253 6.29 12.88 -17.57
#